data_AF-A0A7N4PT09-F1
#
_entry.id   AF-A0A7N4PT09-F1
#
_cell.length_a   1.000
_cell.length_b   1.000
_cell.length_c   1.000
_cell.angle_alpha   90.00
_cell.angle_beta   90.00
_cell.angle_gamma   90.00
#
_symmetry.space_group_name_H-M   'P 1'
#
loop_
_entity.id
_entity.type
_entity.pdbx_description
1 polymer ?
#
loop_
_entity_poly.entity_id
_entity_poly.type
_entity_poly.pdbx_seq_one_letter_code
_entity_poly.pdbx_strand_id
1 'polypeptide(L)'
;MAGWFRQILRKPKKRHMQPDTNTKDVPEPPSQSSSLPETQESPWVPTPSPADTESRSSDSRWSKTYDVCVCHSEHDLMPVQELVSYLEGEPNGLRCFLHLRDAAPGGAIVSELCQAMGNSHCCVLFITSHFLQDPWCKYQMLQALSEAPGSEGHTIPLLAGLARSEYPPELRFMFYVDGNGLDNGFGKVKKTVWRYRDGDPFGKGPGRDFKGEGHWSA
;
A
#
# COMPACT_ATOMS: atom_id res chain seq x y z
N MET A 1 17.48 9.14 -15.93
CA MET A 1 17.41 9.64 -14.54
C MET A 1 16.49 8.71 -13.77
N ALA A 2 16.75 8.20 -12.58
CA ALA A 2 17.93 7.60 -11.97
C ALA A 2 17.36 6.73 -10.82
N GLY A 3 17.65 5.42 -10.82
CA GLY A 3 17.11 4.45 -9.85
C GLY A 3 17.73 4.58 -8.46
N TRP A 4 17.31 5.59 -7.69
CA TRP A 4 17.88 5.93 -6.38
C TRP A 4 17.36 5.03 -5.23
N PHE A 5 16.25 4.30 -5.39
CA PHE A 5 15.57 3.71 -4.22
C PHE A 5 16.19 2.42 -3.62
N ARG A 6 17.28 1.88 -4.17
CA ARG A 6 17.87 0.63 -3.66
C ARG A 6 18.68 0.77 -2.36
N GLN A 7 18.83 1.97 -1.81
CA GLN A 7 19.84 2.22 -0.78
C GLN A 7 19.33 2.20 0.67
N ILE A 8 18.02 2.15 0.92
CA ILE A 8 17.44 2.33 2.27
C ILE A 8 17.21 1.01 3.02
N LEU A 9 17.43 -0.16 2.41
CA LEU A 9 17.22 -1.47 3.05
C LEU A 9 18.49 -2.34 3.15
N ARG A 10 19.63 -1.72 3.51
CA ARG A 10 20.80 -2.49 3.99
C ARG A 10 20.71 -2.67 5.50
N LYS A 11 20.38 -3.88 5.94
CA LYS A 11 20.42 -4.30 7.36
C LYS A 11 21.81 -4.04 7.96
N PRO A 12 21.92 -3.55 9.20
CA PRO A 12 23.22 -3.40 9.84
C PRO A 12 23.84 -4.78 10.10
N LYS A 13 25.11 -4.92 9.68
CA LYS A 13 25.94 -6.11 9.91
C LYS A 13 26.26 -6.19 11.41
N LYS A 14 25.87 -7.29 12.07
CA LYS A 14 26.24 -7.61 13.45
C LYS A 14 27.77 -7.59 13.57
N ARG A 15 28.32 -6.69 14.39
CA ARG A 15 29.70 -6.79 14.87
C ARG A 15 29.69 -7.66 16.12
N HIS A 16 30.31 -8.82 15.99
CA HIS A 16 30.69 -9.71 17.06
C HIS A 16 31.93 -9.11 17.74
N MET A 17 31.89 -8.84 19.04
CA MET A 17 33.05 -8.46 19.83
C MET A 17 33.10 -9.38 21.04
N GLN A 18 34.15 -10.19 21.14
CA GLN A 18 34.48 -10.95 22.35
C GLN A 18 35.41 -10.13 23.26
N PRO A 19 35.48 -10.50 24.56
CA PRO A 19 36.07 -9.66 25.59
C PRO A 19 37.56 -9.97 25.78
N ASP A 20 38.34 -8.94 26.12
CA ASP A 20 39.65 -9.15 26.74
C ASP A 20 39.87 -8.18 27.91
N THR A 21 40.56 -8.73 28.89
CA THR A 21 40.79 -8.31 30.27
C THR A 21 41.92 -7.27 30.46
N ASN A 22 41.89 -6.59 31.63
CA ASN A 22 43.03 -6.22 32.51
C ASN A 22 43.46 -4.72 32.65
N THR A 23 42.96 -4.09 33.74
CA THR A 23 43.68 -3.38 34.85
C THR A 23 44.48 -2.05 34.69
N LYS A 24 44.07 -1.05 35.54
CA LYS A 24 44.77 0.12 36.16
C LYS A 24 45.23 1.26 35.24
N ASP A 25 45.16 2.57 35.54
CA ASP A 25 45.24 3.37 36.79
C ASP A 25 44.46 4.72 36.66
N VAL A 26 44.18 5.36 37.81
CA VAL A 26 43.52 6.68 38.03
C VAL A 26 44.58 7.71 38.47
N PRO A 27 44.47 9.03 38.15
CA PRO A 27 44.05 10.01 39.17
C PRO A 27 43.13 11.17 38.69
N GLU A 28 42.24 11.60 39.60
CA GLU A 28 41.31 12.78 39.66
C GLU A 28 42.06 14.09 40.11
N PRO A 29 41.46 15.30 40.36
CA PRO A 29 40.15 15.93 40.04
C PRO A 29 40.38 17.42 39.51
N PRO A 30 39.49 18.47 39.57
CA PRO A 30 38.49 18.84 40.59
C PRO A 30 37.06 19.17 40.11
N SER A 31 36.16 19.01 41.08
CA SER A 31 34.73 19.29 41.13
C SER A 31 34.36 20.76 40.93
N GLN A 32 33.31 21.04 40.18
CA GLN A 32 32.49 22.25 40.35
C GLN A 32 31.00 21.93 40.21
N SER A 33 30.28 22.25 41.28
CA SER A 33 28.83 22.19 41.39
C SER A 33 28.19 23.34 40.62
N SER A 34 27.11 23.07 39.90
CA SER A 34 26.12 24.10 39.61
C SER A 34 24.73 23.49 39.49
N SER A 35 23.84 24.12 40.24
CA SER A 35 22.48 23.80 40.63
C SER A 35 21.46 23.77 39.49
N LEU A 36 20.49 22.87 39.62
CA LEU A 36 19.21 22.87 38.92
C LEU A 36 18.37 24.11 39.30
N PRO A 37 17.68 24.76 38.35
CA PRO A 37 16.53 25.59 38.67
C PRO A 37 15.22 24.80 38.51
N GLU A 38 14.54 24.70 39.64
CA GLU A 38 13.10 24.88 39.89
C GLU A 38 12.10 24.84 38.73
N THR A 39 11.19 23.89 38.87
CA THR A 39 9.93 23.67 38.16
C THR A 39 9.05 24.92 38.13
N GLN A 40 8.70 25.39 36.93
CA GLN A 40 7.52 26.24 36.74
C GLN A 40 6.39 25.45 36.09
N GLU A 41 5.26 25.48 36.77
CA GLU A 41 4.00 24.84 36.44
C GLU A 41 3.45 25.41 35.12
N SER A 42 3.05 24.53 34.20
CA SER A 42 2.40 24.91 32.93
C SER A 42 0.92 24.51 32.93
N PRO A 43 0.04 25.29 32.30
CA PRO A 43 -1.41 25.17 32.45
C PRO A 43 -2.01 23.96 31.73
N TRP A 44 -3.06 23.41 32.36
CA TRP A 44 -3.95 22.35 31.91
C TRP A 44 -4.44 22.54 30.45
N VAL A 45 -4.12 21.58 29.58
CA VAL A 45 -4.75 21.41 28.26
C VAL A 45 -5.80 20.31 28.39
N PRO A 46 -7.05 20.51 27.93
CA PRO A 46 -8.09 19.49 28.08
C PRO A 46 -7.82 18.28 27.17
N THR A 47 -7.83 17.10 27.78
CA THR A 47 -7.74 15.78 27.15
C THR A 47 -8.95 15.53 26.22
N PRO A 48 -8.78 15.12 24.96
CA PRO A 48 -9.91 14.66 24.14
C PRO A 48 -10.33 13.25 24.57
N SER A 49 -11.63 13.09 24.85
CA SER A 49 -12.26 11.84 25.26
C SER A 49 -12.33 10.82 24.10
N PRO A 50 -12.05 9.53 24.30
CA PRO A 50 -12.08 8.50 23.25
C PRO A 50 -13.49 7.92 23.08
N ALA A 51 -14.45 8.76 22.71
CA ALA A 51 -15.83 8.34 22.54
C ALA A 51 -16.50 9.03 21.34
N ASP A 52 -15.85 9.00 20.18
CA ASP A 52 -16.54 9.09 18.90
C ASP A 52 -16.38 7.77 18.18
N THR A 53 -17.33 6.89 18.48
CA THR A 53 -17.64 5.72 17.69
C THR A 53 -17.92 6.20 16.27
N GLU A 54 -17.03 5.86 15.34
CA GLU A 54 -17.21 6.14 13.92
C GLU A 54 -18.53 5.55 13.45
N SER A 55 -19.53 6.43 13.40
CA SER A 55 -20.74 6.21 12.65
C SER A 55 -20.30 6.01 11.21
N ARG A 56 -20.35 4.75 10.74
CA ARG A 56 -20.19 4.37 9.33
C ARG A 56 -21.39 4.92 8.53
N SER A 57 -21.48 6.24 8.50
CA SER A 57 -22.42 6.99 7.69
C SER A 57 -22.09 6.69 6.23
N SER A 58 -23.08 6.26 5.47
CA SER A 58 -22.94 5.91 4.06
C SER A 58 -22.55 7.09 3.15
N ASP A 59 -22.28 8.27 3.72
CA ASP A 59 -21.82 9.48 3.01
C ASP A 59 -20.33 9.47 2.63
N SER A 60 -19.52 8.52 3.13
CA SER A 60 -18.08 8.45 2.83
C SER A 60 -17.73 7.91 1.43
N ARG A 61 -18.72 7.49 0.63
CA ARG A 61 -18.49 6.87 -0.70
C ARG A 61 -18.04 7.85 -1.78
N TRP A 62 -18.10 9.16 -1.52
CA TRP A 62 -17.63 10.21 -2.44
C TRP A 62 -16.68 11.21 -1.78
N SER A 63 -16.21 10.94 -0.57
CA SER A 63 -15.36 11.87 0.19
C SER A 63 -13.86 11.72 -0.11
N LYS A 64 -13.45 10.68 -0.85
CA LYS A 64 -12.03 10.43 -1.14
C LYS A 64 -11.56 11.23 -2.35
N THR A 65 -10.31 11.69 -2.29
CA THR A 65 -9.67 12.53 -3.32
C THR A 65 -9.47 11.77 -4.63
N TYR A 66 -9.22 10.46 -4.53
CA TYR A 66 -8.97 9.60 -5.67
C TYR A 66 -9.95 8.43 -5.69
N ASP A 67 -10.24 7.95 -6.90
CA ASP A 67 -11.02 6.74 -7.09
C ASP A 67 -10.11 5.50 -7.08
N VAL A 68 -8.90 5.64 -7.61
CA VAL A 68 -7.93 4.56 -7.73
C VAL A 68 -6.53 5.04 -7.38
N CYS A 69 -5.83 4.36 -6.46
CA CYS A 69 -4.37 4.43 -6.36
C CYS A 69 -3.76 3.31 -7.18
N VAL A 70 -2.74 3.57 -7.99
CA VAL A 70 -2.05 2.51 -8.76
C VAL A 70 -0.66 2.28 -8.20
N CYS A 71 -0.44 1.11 -7.60
CA CYS A 71 0.88 0.67 -7.15
C CYS A 71 1.56 -0.12 -8.26
N HIS A 72 2.78 0.28 -8.63
CA HIS A 72 3.55 -0.33 -9.71
C HIS A 72 5.05 -0.18 -9.47
N SER A 73 5.85 -1.02 -10.15
CA SER A 73 7.29 -0.79 -10.21
C SER A 73 7.61 0.39 -11.14
N GLU A 74 8.64 1.18 -10.85
CA GLU A 74 9.10 2.25 -11.74
C GLU A 74 9.43 1.74 -13.16
N HIS A 75 9.80 0.46 -13.28
CA HIS A 75 10.08 -0.21 -14.55
C HIS A 75 8.84 -0.47 -15.41
N ASP A 76 7.65 -0.42 -14.82
CA ASP A 76 6.37 -0.70 -15.49
C ASP A 76 5.61 0.58 -15.85
N LEU A 77 6.27 1.74 -15.86
CA LEU A 77 5.59 3.04 -16.05
C LEU A 77 4.81 3.11 -17.37
N MET A 78 5.36 2.59 -18.47
CA MET A 78 4.71 2.64 -19.78
C MET A 78 3.36 1.90 -19.81
N PRO A 79 3.27 0.59 -19.49
CA PRO A 79 1.98 -0.11 -19.47
C PRO A 79 1.03 0.42 -18.39
N VAL A 80 1.56 0.94 -17.28
CA VAL A 80 0.74 1.55 -16.22
C VAL A 80 0.13 2.87 -16.67
N GLN A 81 0.86 3.70 -17.42
CA GLN A 81 0.33 4.92 -17.99
C GLN A 81 -0.81 4.64 -18.97
N GLU A 82 -0.72 3.54 -19.72
CA GLU A 82 -1.80 3.07 -20.61
C GLU A 82 -3.04 2.66 -19.82
N LEU A 83 -2.87 1.86 -18.75
CA LEU A 83 -3.94 1.51 -17.83
C LEU A 83 -4.62 2.76 -17.26
N VAL A 84 -3.84 3.71 -16.74
CA VAL A 84 -4.39 4.93 -16.14
C VAL A 84 -5.11 5.78 -17.18
N SER A 85 -4.56 5.92 -18.38
CA SER A 85 -5.22 6.62 -19.48
C SER A 85 -6.57 5.96 -19.84
N TYR A 86 -6.66 4.64 -19.80
CA TYR A 86 -7.90 3.90 -20.01
C TYR A 86 -8.93 4.13 -18.88
N LEU A 87 -8.47 4.17 -17.62
CA LEU A 87 -9.32 4.40 -16.45
C LEU A 87 -9.85 5.85 -16.39
N GLU A 88 -8.99 6.82 -16.68
CA GLU A 88 -9.30 8.26 -16.74
C GLU A 88 -10.10 8.64 -18.00
N GLY A 89 -10.11 7.79 -19.04
CA GLY A 89 -10.83 8.02 -20.28
C GLY A 89 -12.35 7.92 -20.17
N GLU A 90 -13.04 8.58 -21.10
CA GLU A 90 -14.50 8.65 -21.19
C GLU A 90 -15.18 7.36 -21.69
N PRO A 91 -16.48 7.15 -21.40
CA PRO A 91 -17.33 7.97 -20.53
C PRO A 91 -17.07 7.67 -19.05
N ASN A 92 -17.21 8.71 -18.22
CA ASN A 92 -17.02 8.66 -16.77
C ASN A 92 -15.57 8.33 -16.38
N GLY A 93 -14.65 9.26 -16.65
CA GLY A 93 -13.26 9.15 -16.19
C GLY A 93 -13.13 8.99 -14.66
N LEU A 94 -12.31 8.04 -14.23
CA LEU A 94 -11.92 7.84 -12.83
C LEU A 94 -10.74 8.74 -12.47
N ARG A 95 -10.68 9.27 -11.25
CA ARG A 95 -9.53 10.02 -10.73
C ARG A 95 -8.47 9.03 -10.23
N CYS A 96 -7.39 8.86 -10.98
CA CYS A 96 -6.30 7.97 -10.59
C CYS A 96 -5.17 8.74 -9.88
N PHE A 97 -4.53 8.10 -8.92
CA PHE A 97 -3.27 8.52 -8.32
C PHE A 97 -2.14 7.64 -8.83
N LEU A 98 -1.10 8.27 -9.37
CA LEU A 98 0.17 7.66 -9.76
C LEU A 98 1.32 8.31 -9.01
N HIS A 99 2.12 7.50 -8.31
CA HIS A 99 3.21 8.01 -7.48
C HIS A 99 4.15 8.96 -8.22
N LEU A 100 4.63 8.56 -9.40
CA LEU A 100 5.61 9.33 -10.18
C LEU A 100 5.03 10.62 -10.80
N ARG A 101 3.71 10.77 -10.81
CA ARG A 101 2.99 11.92 -11.40
C ARG A 101 2.46 12.86 -10.33
N ASP A 102 1.85 12.31 -9.28
CA ASP A 102 0.95 13.03 -8.38
C ASP A 102 1.54 13.26 -6.99
N ALA A 103 2.63 12.58 -6.62
CA ALA A 103 3.27 12.79 -5.31
C ALA A 103 3.98 14.15 -5.25
N ALA A 104 3.83 14.85 -4.14
CA ALA A 104 4.40 16.19 -3.97
C ALA A 104 5.95 16.17 -4.04
N PRO A 105 6.59 17.02 -4.87
CA PRO A 105 8.05 17.13 -4.89
C PRO A 105 8.60 17.54 -3.53
N GLY A 106 9.65 16.85 -3.07
CA GLY A 106 10.24 17.08 -1.74
C GLY A 106 9.48 16.46 -0.57
N GLY A 107 8.33 15.81 -0.82
CA GLY A 107 7.59 15.05 0.18
C GLY A 107 8.24 13.71 0.54
N ALA A 108 7.88 13.18 1.71
CA ALA A 108 8.30 11.84 2.11
C ALA A 108 7.50 10.80 1.33
N ILE A 109 8.14 10.17 0.35
CA ILE A 109 7.52 9.21 -0.60
C ILE A 109 6.66 8.15 0.08
N VAL A 110 7.14 7.60 1.20
CA VAL A 110 6.42 6.60 1.99
C VAL A 110 5.09 7.16 2.51
N SER A 111 5.12 8.35 3.10
CA SER A 111 3.94 9.00 3.67
C SER A 111 2.94 9.39 2.60
N GLU A 112 3.40 9.99 1.49
CA GLU A 112 2.55 10.35 0.34
C GLU A 112 1.81 9.14 -0.21
N LEU A 113 2.50 8.01 -0.34
CA LEU A 113 1.91 6.79 -0.87
C LEU A 113 0.92 6.13 0.08
N CYS A 114 1.24 6.07 1.37
CA CYS A 114 0.31 5.57 2.38
C CYS A 114 -0.95 6.46 2.45
N GLN A 115 -0.78 7.78 2.38
CA GLN A 115 -1.87 8.73 2.35
C GLN A 115 -2.73 8.58 1.09
N ALA A 116 -2.10 8.41 -0.07
CA ALA A 116 -2.81 8.18 -1.33
C ALA A 116 -3.62 6.89 -1.32
N MET A 117 -3.09 5.79 -0.76
CA MET A 117 -3.83 4.53 -0.59
C MET A 117 -5.06 4.72 0.31
N GLY A 118 -4.89 5.37 1.48
CA GLY A 118 -6.02 5.65 2.39
C GLY A 118 -7.07 6.60 1.77
N ASN A 119 -6.62 7.58 0.98
CA ASN A 119 -7.45 8.55 0.28
C ASN A 119 -7.92 8.10 -1.11
N SER A 120 -7.82 6.80 -1.41
CA SER A 120 -8.38 6.19 -2.63
C SER A 120 -9.51 5.22 -2.30
N HIS A 121 -10.54 5.17 -3.15
CA HIS A 121 -11.62 4.19 -2.97
C HIS A 121 -11.14 2.75 -3.10
N CYS A 122 -10.20 2.52 -4.02
CA CYS A 122 -9.49 1.25 -4.13
C CYS A 122 -8.06 1.46 -4.60
N CYS A 123 -7.26 0.40 -4.51
CA CYS A 123 -5.89 0.33 -4.99
C CYS A 123 -5.76 -0.78 -6.03
N VAL A 124 -5.20 -0.45 -7.20
CA VAL A 124 -4.78 -1.43 -8.20
C VAL A 124 -3.32 -1.77 -7.95
N LEU A 125 -3.04 -3.06 -7.76
CA LEU A 125 -1.67 -3.57 -7.70
C LEU A 125 -1.31 -4.08 -9.10
N PHE A 126 -0.44 -3.38 -9.81
CA PHE A 126 0.05 -3.79 -11.13
C PHE A 126 1.24 -4.73 -10.98
N ILE A 127 0.96 -6.03 -10.91
CA ILE A 127 1.94 -7.05 -10.50
C ILE A 127 2.60 -7.66 -11.73
N THR A 128 3.89 -7.34 -11.90
CA THR A 128 4.81 -7.89 -12.90
C THR A 128 6.01 -8.56 -12.21
N SER A 129 6.94 -9.13 -12.98
CA SER A 129 8.20 -9.60 -12.41
C SER A 129 9.02 -8.47 -11.76
N HIS A 130 8.94 -7.24 -12.28
CA HIS A 130 9.60 -6.07 -11.69
C HIS A 130 8.97 -5.67 -10.37
N PHE A 131 7.64 -5.66 -10.29
CA PHE A 131 6.90 -5.44 -9.05
C PHE A 131 7.32 -6.44 -7.95
N LEU A 132 7.46 -7.72 -8.31
CA LEU A 132 7.89 -8.78 -7.38
C LEU A 132 9.38 -8.72 -7.01
N GLN A 133 10.18 -7.90 -7.66
CA GLN A 133 11.59 -7.69 -7.31
C GLN A 133 11.82 -6.42 -6.50
N ASP A 134 10.84 -5.50 -6.50
CA ASP A 134 10.90 -4.23 -5.81
C ASP A 134 10.40 -4.38 -4.35
N PRO A 135 11.26 -4.17 -3.34
CA PRO A 135 10.86 -4.22 -1.94
C PRO A 135 9.76 -3.21 -1.59
N TRP A 136 9.74 -2.07 -2.26
CA TRP A 136 8.75 -1.04 -2.01
C TRP A 136 7.37 -1.46 -2.50
N CYS A 137 7.28 -1.99 -3.72
CA CYS A 137 6.05 -2.56 -4.27
C CYS A 137 5.50 -3.69 -3.36
N LYS A 138 6.37 -4.56 -2.85
CA LYS A 138 5.96 -5.60 -1.88
C LYS A 138 5.39 -5.02 -0.60
N TYR A 139 6.04 -3.97 -0.07
CA TYR A 139 5.53 -3.28 1.11
C TYR A 139 4.15 -2.69 0.85
N GLN A 140 3.94 -2.02 -0.27
CA GLN A 140 2.62 -1.47 -0.65
C GLN A 140 1.55 -2.55 -0.80
N MET A 141 1.89 -3.67 -1.43
CA MET A 141 1.00 -4.83 -1.52
C MET A 141 0.62 -5.34 -0.12
N LEU A 142 1.59 -5.57 0.76
CA LEU A 142 1.32 -6.05 2.11
C LEU A 142 0.52 -5.03 2.94
N GLN A 143 0.78 -3.74 2.77
CA GLN A 143 0.02 -2.66 3.39
C GLN A 143 -1.45 -2.72 2.95
N ALA A 144 -1.71 -2.78 1.64
CA ALA A 144 -3.08 -2.86 1.10
C ALA A 144 -3.81 -4.13 1.59
N LEU A 145 -3.12 -5.27 1.60
CA LEU A 145 -3.68 -6.53 2.09
C LEU A 145 -3.90 -6.57 3.60
N SER A 146 -3.11 -5.81 4.38
CA SER A 146 -3.32 -5.70 5.83
C SER A 146 -4.57 -4.89 6.18
N GLU A 147 -4.91 -3.90 5.34
CA GLU A 147 -6.11 -3.07 5.53
C GLU A 147 -7.38 -3.83 5.15
N ALA A 148 -7.34 -4.65 4.09
CA ALA A 148 -8.46 -5.45 3.61
C ALA A 148 -8.02 -6.86 3.19
N PRO A 149 -7.94 -7.83 4.14
CA PRO A 149 -7.38 -9.17 3.88
C PRO A 149 -8.17 -10.03 2.88
N GLY A 150 -9.39 -9.64 2.51
CA GLY A 150 -10.20 -10.27 1.45
C GLY A 150 -10.46 -9.35 0.25
N SER A 151 -9.65 -8.31 0.10
CA SER A 151 -9.77 -7.22 -0.87
C SER A 151 -11.02 -6.34 -0.77
N GLU A 152 -12.07 -6.70 -0.01
CA GLU A 152 -13.25 -5.94 0.49
C GLU A 152 -13.75 -4.70 -0.30
N GLY A 153 -13.48 -4.59 -1.60
CA GLY A 153 -13.67 -3.35 -2.36
C GLY A 153 -12.49 -2.38 -2.37
N HIS A 154 -11.37 -2.71 -1.72
CA HIS A 154 -10.19 -1.88 -1.53
C HIS A 154 -9.00 -2.27 -2.41
N THR A 155 -8.89 -3.51 -2.90
CA THR A 155 -7.71 -3.95 -3.66
C THR A 155 -8.07 -4.74 -4.91
N ILE A 156 -7.39 -4.43 -6.02
CA ILE A 156 -7.54 -5.11 -7.31
C ILE A 156 -6.14 -5.52 -7.80
N PRO A 157 -5.71 -6.76 -7.58
CA PRO A 157 -4.49 -7.29 -8.18
C PRO A 157 -4.70 -7.48 -9.69
N LEU A 158 -3.83 -6.87 -10.50
CA LEU A 158 -3.74 -7.06 -11.95
C LEU A 158 -2.38 -7.71 -12.26
N LEU A 159 -2.38 -8.96 -12.69
CA LEU A 159 -1.16 -9.72 -12.96
C LEU A 159 -0.84 -9.66 -14.45
N ALA A 160 0.35 -9.19 -14.81
CA ALA A 160 0.76 -9.05 -16.21
C ALA A 160 2.13 -9.73 -16.45
N GLY A 161 2.20 -10.59 -17.48
CA GLY A 161 3.45 -11.22 -17.91
C GLY A 161 4.09 -12.17 -16.90
N LEU A 162 3.33 -12.70 -15.95
CA LEU A 162 3.82 -13.60 -14.90
C LEU A 162 3.45 -15.06 -15.16
N ALA A 163 4.39 -15.97 -14.90
CA ALA A 163 4.07 -17.38 -14.80
C ALA A 163 3.26 -17.66 -13.52
N ARG A 164 2.35 -18.64 -13.56
CA ARG A 164 1.49 -18.98 -12.42
C ARG A 164 2.28 -19.36 -11.15
N SER A 165 3.49 -19.88 -11.30
CA SER A 165 4.40 -20.20 -10.18
C SER A 165 4.96 -18.98 -9.47
N GLU A 166 4.95 -17.81 -10.10
CA GLU A 166 5.46 -16.55 -9.54
C GLU A 166 4.37 -15.76 -8.82
N TYR A 167 3.12 -16.21 -8.88
CA TYR A 167 2.01 -15.49 -8.28
C TYR A 167 2.22 -15.40 -6.77
N PRO A 168 2.09 -14.20 -6.17
CA PRO A 168 2.24 -14.05 -4.73
C PRO A 168 1.27 -14.97 -4.00
N PRO A 169 1.74 -15.77 -3.01
CA PRO A 169 0.89 -16.70 -2.28
C PRO A 169 -0.25 -16.00 -1.54
N GLU A 170 -0.09 -14.71 -1.23
CA GLU A 170 -1.11 -13.85 -0.62
C GLU A 170 -2.37 -13.75 -1.51
N LEU A 171 -2.22 -13.84 -2.84
CA LEU A 171 -3.34 -13.74 -3.77
C LEU A 171 -4.20 -15.01 -3.86
N ARG A 172 -3.78 -16.12 -3.26
CA ARG A 172 -4.46 -17.43 -3.37
C ARG A 172 -5.92 -17.41 -2.93
N PHE A 173 -6.25 -16.51 -2.00
CA PHE A 173 -7.58 -16.41 -1.40
C PHE A 173 -8.36 -15.18 -1.86
N MET A 174 -7.86 -14.43 -2.84
CA MET A 174 -8.53 -13.25 -3.37
C MET A 174 -8.73 -13.31 -4.88
N PHE A 175 -9.72 -12.56 -5.34
CA PHE A 175 -9.93 -12.33 -6.76
C PHE A 175 -8.78 -11.52 -7.34
N TYR A 176 -8.35 -11.88 -8.55
CA TYR A 176 -7.41 -11.10 -9.35
C TYR A 176 -7.87 -10.97 -10.81
N VAL A 177 -7.31 -9.97 -11.48
CA VAL A 177 -7.45 -9.75 -12.91
C VAL A 177 -6.21 -10.31 -13.60
N ASP A 178 -6.43 -11.17 -14.59
CA ASP A 178 -5.37 -11.64 -15.48
C ASP A 178 -5.20 -10.62 -16.62
N GLY A 179 -4.03 -10.01 -16.67
CA GLY A 179 -3.63 -9.01 -17.66
C GLY A 179 -3.04 -9.62 -18.93
N ASN A 180 -2.95 -10.95 -19.05
CA ASN A 180 -2.50 -11.61 -20.29
C ASN A 180 -3.64 -11.83 -21.30
N GLY A 181 -4.84 -11.33 -21.01
CA GLY A 181 -6.04 -11.46 -21.85
C GLY A 181 -6.13 -10.43 -22.99
N LEU A 182 -7.29 -10.43 -23.68
CA LEU A 182 -7.56 -9.64 -24.89
C LEU A 182 -7.44 -8.10 -24.74
N ASP A 183 -7.58 -7.56 -23.52
CA ASP A 183 -7.63 -6.12 -23.24
C ASP A 183 -6.63 -5.69 -22.14
N ASN A 184 -5.58 -6.48 -21.92
CA ASN A 184 -4.67 -6.33 -20.78
C ASN A 184 -5.39 -6.36 -19.40
N GLY A 185 -6.64 -6.82 -19.35
CA GLY A 185 -7.49 -6.79 -18.17
C GLY A 185 -8.07 -5.41 -17.82
N PHE A 186 -7.80 -4.37 -18.60
CA PHE A 186 -8.12 -2.97 -18.23
C PHE A 186 -9.62 -2.73 -18.11
N GLY A 187 -10.44 -3.31 -18.99
CA GLY A 187 -11.90 -3.23 -18.90
C GLY A 187 -12.44 -3.91 -17.64
N LYS A 188 -11.85 -5.05 -17.25
CA LYS A 188 -12.21 -5.76 -16.02
C LYS A 188 -11.81 -4.97 -14.78
N VAL A 189 -10.65 -4.31 -14.79
CA VAL A 189 -10.24 -3.38 -13.72
C VAL A 189 -11.23 -2.23 -13.62
N LYS A 190 -11.49 -1.50 -14.71
CA LYS A 190 -12.43 -0.36 -14.72
C LYS A 190 -13.79 -0.76 -14.15
N LYS A 191 -14.37 -1.86 -14.66
CA LYS A 191 -15.66 -2.39 -14.15
C LYS A 191 -15.63 -2.75 -12.67
N THR A 192 -14.50 -3.24 -12.16
CA THR A 192 -14.37 -3.61 -10.74
C THR A 192 -14.25 -2.37 -9.86
N VAL A 193 -13.52 -1.35 -10.27
CA VAL A 193 -13.49 -0.05 -9.58
C VAL A 193 -14.90 0.55 -9.45
N TRP A 194 -15.67 0.56 -10.54
CA TRP A 194 -17.05 1.04 -10.53
C TRP A 194 -17.93 0.28 -9.54
N ARG A 195 -17.82 -1.05 -9.52
CA ARG A 195 -18.54 -1.89 -8.56
C ARG A 195 -18.18 -1.58 -7.11
N TYR A 196 -16.90 -1.36 -6.83
CA TYR A 196 -16.44 -1.01 -5.49
C TYR A 196 -16.97 0.36 -5.06
N ARG A 197 -16.97 1.34 -5.97
CA ARG A 197 -17.50 2.67 -5.72
C ARG A 197 -19.00 2.70 -5.47
N ASP A 198 -19.76 1.95 -6.26
CA ASP A 198 -21.22 1.88 -6.15
C ASP A 198 -21.67 0.97 -4.97
N GLY A 199 -20.72 0.33 -4.30
CA GLY A 199 -20.95 -0.53 -3.12
C GLY A 199 -21.56 -1.88 -3.44
N ASP A 200 -21.33 -2.39 -4.65
CA ASP A 200 -21.69 -3.74 -5.07
C ASP A 200 -20.44 -4.54 -5.50
N PRO A 201 -19.53 -4.88 -4.56
CA PRO A 201 -18.28 -5.59 -4.88
C PRO A 201 -18.51 -6.99 -5.44
N PHE A 202 -19.66 -7.62 -5.16
CA PHE A 202 -19.94 -9.02 -5.50
C PHE A 202 -21.10 -9.26 -6.47
N GLY A 203 -21.90 -8.25 -6.82
CA GLY A 203 -22.97 -8.38 -7.80
C GLY A 203 -24.08 -9.33 -7.34
N LYS A 204 -25.13 -8.84 -6.68
CA LYS A 204 -26.43 -9.55 -6.75
C LYS A 204 -27.04 -9.34 -8.12
N GLY A 205 -26.49 -10.00 -9.14
CA GLY A 205 -27.24 -10.31 -10.35
C GLY A 205 -28.38 -11.29 -10.02
N PRO A 206 -29.45 -11.34 -10.84
CA PRO A 206 -30.56 -12.27 -10.60
C PRO A 206 -29.99 -13.69 -10.55
N GLY A 207 -30.29 -14.39 -9.46
CA GLY A 207 -29.64 -15.64 -9.09
C GLY A 207 -29.55 -16.65 -10.24
N ARG A 208 -28.38 -17.27 -10.36
CA ARG A 208 -28.16 -18.58 -10.97
C ARG A 208 -26.77 -19.09 -10.58
N ASP A 209 -26.77 -19.97 -9.59
CA ASP A 209 -25.95 -21.17 -9.41
C ASP A 209 -24.50 -21.16 -9.94
N PHE A 210 -23.55 -20.74 -9.09
CA PHE A 210 -22.19 -21.27 -9.14
C PHE A 210 -22.13 -22.59 -8.36
N LYS A 211 -22.63 -23.67 -8.98
CA LYS A 211 -22.35 -25.04 -8.54
C LYS A 211 -20.99 -25.43 -9.11
N GLY A 212 -19.95 -25.31 -8.29
CA GLY A 212 -18.63 -25.86 -8.60
C GLY A 212 -18.69 -27.38 -8.58
N GLU A 213 -18.82 -28.01 -9.75
CA GLU A 213 -18.47 -29.42 -9.90
C GLU A 213 -16.95 -29.53 -10.05
N GLY A 214 -16.28 -29.72 -8.92
CA GLY A 214 -14.89 -30.17 -8.83
C GLY A 214 -14.88 -31.60 -8.32
N HIS A 215 -14.87 -32.56 -9.24
CA HIS A 215 -14.67 -33.98 -8.99
C HIS A 215 -13.24 -34.18 -8.44
N TRP A 216 -13.11 -34.58 -7.18
CA TRP A 216 -11.84 -35.03 -6.61
C TRP A 216 -11.75 -36.54 -6.82
N SER A 217 -10.90 -36.97 -7.74
CA SER A 217 -10.41 -38.36 -7.75
C SER A 217 -9.10 -38.40 -6.99
N ALA A 218 -9.09 -39.23 -5.94
CA ALA A 218 -7.91 -39.64 -5.19
C ALA A 218 -7.04 -40.61 -6.00
#